data_AF-A0A1V5LMK7-F1
#
_entry.id   AF-A0A1V5LMK7-F1
#
_cell.length_a   1.000
_cell.length_b   1.000
_cell.length_c   1.000
_cell.angle_alpha   90.00
_cell.angle_beta   90.00
_cell.angle_gamma   90.00
#
_symmetry.space_group_name_H-M   'P 1'
#
loop_
_entity.id
_entity.type
_entity.pdbx_description
1 polymer ?
#
loop_
_entity_poly.entity_id
_entity_poly.type
_entity_poly.pdbx_seq_one_letter_code
_entity_poly.pdbx_strand_id
1 'polypeptide(L)'
;MIGLSLLALLLGFALALLYMRFIEPERLVVRHLRITAQQWPVQTEPLSVLQLSDLHLPSMSPRLQDKVLDTVRREAPDMIVITGDLMSTSNIFEPDNHDQLQAELAQLGRFLARMEAPLGIWVVRGNHDFGNDKEVSDRLVHFLRGQGIRLLTNQREIISWSGTTFALIGLDFSESDSSTIQPFQVLQEGKETFLRSGYSKKNRYTHHFRMAEDDHWRDYTVSARLRVSKDIATGAGITFYSQMDRGLDHYYRLRWSPTENGFRFSPHNTSITHGQQELPVAMTADEWYRCKVEVLTEERQTRMSAKVWRDGEAEPGGWQAVAWDSSATRLKEGTVGLWSIYTGEHCFDDLLVVSATGDTLLQEGWEKEGRPHKPPSWIDFRHNEQALPLLMAALPDTTFTLLLCHNPETAETAGALGVDLMLSGHTHGGQLRLPLLGSPSLEYKHGRRFIKGFYRIGGLSLYVHSGLGTVYLPLRFLAPPEIALFHISAQ
;
A
#
# COMPACT_ATOMS: atom_id res chain seq x y z
N MET A 1 -6.57 -60.29 4.55
CA MET A 1 -6.69 -59.30 3.45
C MET A 1 -6.88 -57.86 3.95
N ILE A 2 -7.69 -57.61 4.98
CA ILE A 2 -7.93 -56.25 5.52
C ILE A 2 -6.64 -55.53 5.98
N GLY A 3 -5.70 -56.23 6.62
CA GLY A 3 -4.44 -55.64 7.08
C GLY A 3 -3.48 -55.17 5.97
N LEU A 4 -3.45 -55.87 4.83
CA LEU A 4 -2.63 -55.47 3.67
C LEU A 4 -3.21 -54.22 2.98
N SER A 5 -4.54 -54.13 2.86
CA SER A 5 -5.22 -52.96 2.31
C SER A 5 -5.03 -51.72 3.19
N LEU A 6 -5.12 -51.86 4.51
CA LEU A 6 -4.88 -50.76 5.46
C LEU A 6 -3.42 -50.29 5.40
N LEU A 7 -2.46 -51.23 5.36
CA LEU A 7 -1.04 -50.90 5.24
C LEU A 7 -0.73 -50.15 3.94
N ALA A 8 -1.30 -50.58 2.82
CA ALA A 8 -1.14 -49.90 1.53
C ALA A 8 -1.72 -48.48 1.56
N LEU A 9 -2.86 -48.27 2.21
CA LEU A 9 -3.48 -46.95 2.35
C LEU A 9 -2.65 -46.02 3.23
N LEU A 10 -2.15 -46.51 4.37
CA LEU A 10 -1.25 -45.74 5.25
C LEU A 10 0.06 -45.39 4.55
N LEU A 11 0.64 -46.32 3.79
CA LEU A 11 1.84 -46.07 2.99
C LEU A 11 1.57 -45.02 1.91
N GLY A 12 0.46 -45.13 1.18
CA GLY A 12 0.06 -44.13 0.17
C GLY A 12 -0.12 -42.74 0.78
N PHE A 13 -0.74 -42.63 1.95
CA PHE A 13 -0.88 -41.38 2.68
C PHE A 13 0.47 -40.81 3.13
N ALA A 14 1.37 -41.65 3.66
CA ALA A 14 2.72 -41.23 4.05
C ALA A 14 3.53 -40.73 2.85
N LEU A 15 3.49 -41.43 1.72
CA LEU A 15 4.15 -41.01 0.47
C LEU A 15 3.57 -39.69 -0.05
N ALA A 16 2.26 -39.50 0.04
CA ALA A 16 1.62 -38.24 -0.33
C ALA A 16 2.13 -37.08 0.55
N LEU A 17 2.21 -37.27 1.88
CA LEU A 17 2.75 -36.25 2.78
C LEU A 17 4.23 -35.92 2.48
N LEU A 18 5.05 -36.94 2.21
CA LEU A 18 6.46 -36.73 1.82
C LEU A 18 6.56 -35.93 0.52
N TYR A 19 5.75 -36.28 -0.48
CA TYR A 19 5.68 -35.54 -1.74
C TYR A 19 5.24 -34.08 -1.50
N MET A 20 4.20 -33.87 -0.71
CA MET A 20 3.67 -32.54 -0.39
C MET A 20 4.66 -31.66 0.37
N ARG A 21 5.51 -32.27 1.23
CA ARG A 21 6.47 -31.55 2.07
C ARG A 21 7.80 -31.27 1.37
N PHE A 22 8.30 -32.22 0.58
CA PHE A 22 9.69 -32.21 0.12
C PHE A 22 9.86 -32.19 -1.40
N ILE A 23 8.83 -32.57 -2.17
CA ILE A 23 8.94 -32.66 -3.62
C ILE A 23 8.20 -31.50 -4.29
N GLU A 24 6.91 -31.33 -4.00
CA GLU A 24 6.12 -30.31 -4.69
C GLU A 24 6.53 -28.87 -4.36
N PRO A 25 6.83 -28.49 -3.10
CA PRO A 25 7.39 -27.17 -2.78
C PRO A 25 8.74 -26.89 -3.45
N GLU A 26 9.43 -27.90 -3.96
CA GLU A 26 10.71 -27.75 -4.68
C GLU A 26 10.54 -27.73 -6.20
N ARG A 27 9.33 -28.01 -6.70
CA ARG A 27 9.04 -28.17 -8.12
C ARG A 27 8.65 -26.82 -8.74
N LEU A 28 9.65 -25.97 -8.94
CA LEU A 28 9.46 -24.69 -9.63
C LEU A 28 8.94 -24.90 -11.06
N VAL A 29 7.80 -24.28 -11.38
CA VAL A 29 7.20 -24.27 -12.71
C VAL A 29 7.40 -22.89 -13.33
N VAL A 30 7.98 -22.83 -14.53
CA VAL A 30 8.08 -21.59 -15.31
C VAL A 30 6.99 -21.60 -16.36
N ARG A 31 6.22 -20.51 -16.45
CA ARG A 31 5.17 -20.32 -17.44
C ARG A 31 5.54 -19.17 -18.36
N HIS A 32 5.50 -19.42 -19.65
CA HIS A 32 5.61 -18.38 -20.68
C HIS A 32 4.22 -18.06 -21.21
N LEU A 33 3.79 -16.82 -21.02
CA LEU A 33 2.44 -16.35 -21.29
C LEU A 33 2.53 -15.23 -22.32
N ARG A 34 1.58 -15.18 -23.26
CA ARG A 34 1.52 -14.13 -24.28
C ARG A 34 0.30 -13.28 -24.05
N ILE A 35 0.49 -11.97 -24.06
CA ILE A 35 -0.59 -10.97 -23.97
C ILE A 35 -0.53 -10.14 -25.23
N THR A 36 -1.60 -10.20 -26.00
CA THR A 36 -1.82 -9.31 -27.14
C THR A 36 -2.72 -8.17 -26.70
N ALA A 37 -2.26 -6.93 -26.88
CA ALA A 37 -3.00 -5.74 -26.49
C ALA A 37 -3.20 -4.83 -27.70
N GLN A 38 -4.43 -4.33 -27.87
CA GLN A 38 -4.79 -3.44 -28.98
C GLN A 38 -4.11 -2.07 -28.84
N GLN A 39 -3.95 -1.63 -27.59
CA GLN A 39 -3.32 -0.38 -27.20
C GLN A 39 -1.79 -0.45 -27.31
N TRP A 40 -1.23 -1.64 -27.53
CA TRP A 40 0.21 -1.81 -27.72
C TRP A 40 0.59 -1.60 -29.20
N PRO A 41 1.46 -0.64 -29.53
CA PRO A 41 1.71 -0.31 -30.93
C PRO A 41 2.39 -1.45 -31.71
N VAL A 42 1.97 -1.68 -32.96
CA VAL A 42 2.43 -2.80 -33.82
C VAL A 42 3.95 -2.79 -34.11
N GLN A 43 4.59 -1.63 -34.02
CA GLN A 43 6.01 -1.45 -34.37
C GLN A 43 6.97 -1.48 -33.16
N THR A 44 6.50 -1.89 -31.98
CA THR A 44 7.32 -1.92 -30.77
C THR A 44 7.79 -3.32 -30.42
N GLU A 45 8.97 -3.39 -29.83
CA GLU A 45 9.49 -4.65 -29.31
C GLU A 45 8.57 -5.18 -28.19
N PRO A 46 8.34 -6.50 -28.12
CA PRO A 46 7.58 -7.08 -27.04
C PRO A 46 8.22 -6.76 -25.69
N LEU A 47 7.41 -6.39 -24.69
CA LEU A 47 7.88 -6.23 -23.32
C LEU A 47 7.83 -7.58 -22.60
N SER A 48 8.94 -8.00 -22.01
CA SER A 48 8.98 -9.17 -21.13
C SER A 48 8.86 -8.77 -19.66
N VAL A 49 7.79 -9.24 -19.01
CA VAL A 49 7.51 -8.97 -17.59
C VAL A 49 7.53 -10.28 -16.82
N LEU A 50 8.44 -10.43 -15.86
CA LEU A 50 8.51 -11.59 -14.98
C LEU A 50 7.79 -11.29 -13.66
N GLN A 51 6.70 -12.00 -13.41
CA GLN A 51 5.96 -11.93 -12.16
C GLN A 51 6.47 -12.96 -11.16
N LEU A 52 6.75 -12.47 -9.95
CA LEU A 52 6.87 -13.23 -8.72
C LEU A 52 5.71 -12.84 -7.80
N SER A 53 5.31 -13.72 -6.89
CA SER A 53 4.28 -13.42 -5.89
C SER A 53 4.40 -14.34 -4.69
N ASP A 54 3.90 -13.91 -3.55
CA ASP A 54 3.78 -14.70 -2.33
C ASP A 54 5.11 -15.39 -2.01
N LEU A 55 6.18 -14.58 -1.93
CA LEU A 55 7.54 -15.06 -1.72
C LEU A 55 7.63 -15.82 -0.41
N HIS A 56 7.03 -15.26 0.65
CA HIS A 56 7.19 -15.68 2.04
C HIS A 56 8.59 -16.20 2.29
N LEU A 57 9.59 -15.37 2.00
CA LEU A 57 10.94 -15.81 1.71
C LEU A 57 11.56 -16.75 2.77
N PRO A 58 11.32 -16.56 4.09
CA PRO A 58 11.71 -17.53 5.13
C PRO A 58 11.19 -18.96 4.93
N SER A 59 10.01 -19.14 4.35
CA SER A 59 9.42 -20.45 4.05
C SER A 59 10.06 -21.14 2.84
N MET A 60 10.76 -20.37 1.99
CA MET A 60 11.38 -20.85 0.77
C MET A 60 12.74 -21.47 1.08
N SER A 61 12.97 -22.72 0.66
CA SER A 61 14.27 -23.36 0.85
C SER A 61 15.38 -22.63 0.06
N PRO A 62 16.65 -22.71 0.50
CA PRO A 62 17.77 -22.18 -0.28
C PRO A 62 17.84 -22.73 -1.71
N ARG A 63 17.50 -24.02 -1.88
CA ARG A 63 17.47 -24.67 -3.19
C ARG A 63 16.43 -24.07 -4.11
N LEU A 64 15.22 -23.78 -3.60
CA LEU A 64 14.19 -23.11 -4.39
C LEU A 64 14.57 -21.67 -4.69
N GLN A 65 15.14 -20.93 -3.72
CA GLN A 65 15.64 -19.56 -3.94
C GLN A 65 16.65 -19.52 -5.09
N ASP A 66 17.63 -20.44 -5.11
CA ASP A 66 18.62 -20.50 -6.20
C ASP A 66 17.97 -20.85 -7.54
N LYS A 67 17.01 -21.79 -7.60
CA LYS A 67 16.26 -22.09 -8.84
C LYS A 67 15.50 -20.88 -9.38
N VAL A 68 14.92 -20.08 -8.49
CA VAL A 68 14.22 -18.84 -8.86
C VAL A 68 15.20 -17.84 -9.44
N LEU A 69 16.33 -17.59 -8.76
CA LEU A 69 17.35 -16.64 -9.21
C LEU A 69 18.02 -17.07 -10.51
N ASP A 70 18.32 -18.35 -10.69
CA ASP A 70 18.86 -18.90 -11.93
C ASP A 70 17.85 -18.81 -13.07
N THR A 71 16.56 -18.94 -12.77
CA THR A 71 15.50 -18.71 -13.75
C THR A 71 15.42 -17.23 -14.14
N VAL A 72 15.36 -16.31 -13.18
CA VAL A 72 15.36 -14.86 -13.46
C VAL A 72 16.56 -14.49 -14.34
N ARG A 73 17.77 -14.97 -13.99
CA ARG A 73 18.98 -14.72 -14.79
C ARG A 73 18.90 -15.28 -16.21
N ARG A 74 18.34 -16.50 -16.37
CA ARG A 74 18.23 -17.16 -17.67
C ARG A 74 17.16 -16.55 -18.57
N GLU A 75 16.02 -16.20 -18.00
CA GLU A 75 14.91 -15.58 -18.75
C GLU A 75 15.21 -14.10 -19.08
N ALA A 76 16.09 -13.44 -18.31
CA ALA A 76 16.57 -12.08 -18.52
C ALA A 76 15.44 -11.07 -18.87
N PRO A 77 14.43 -10.92 -17.98
CA PRO A 77 13.26 -10.10 -18.27
C PRO A 77 13.58 -8.61 -18.29
N ASP A 78 12.78 -7.85 -19.06
CA ASP A 78 12.88 -6.38 -19.11
C ASP A 78 12.40 -5.74 -17.81
N MET A 79 11.39 -6.34 -17.18
CA MET A 79 10.79 -5.89 -15.94
C MET A 79 10.52 -7.07 -15.00
N ILE A 80 10.80 -6.89 -13.70
CA ILE A 80 10.36 -7.82 -12.66
C ILE A 80 9.26 -7.16 -11.85
N VAL A 81 8.15 -7.86 -11.64
CA VAL A 81 7.05 -7.42 -10.79
C VAL A 81 6.82 -8.41 -9.66
N ILE A 82 6.62 -7.92 -8.44
CA ILE A 82 6.34 -8.74 -7.25
C ILE A 82 4.98 -8.34 -6.71
N THR A 83 3.99 -9.23 -6.82
CA THR A 83 2.58 -8.94 -6.50
C THR A 83 2.22 -9.27 -5.05
N GLY A 84 3.07 -8.85 -4.10
CA GLY A 84 2.81 -8.94 -2.66
C GLY A 84 3.31 -10.19 -1.96
N ASP A 85 3.20 -10.15 -0.63
CA ASP A 85 3.57 -11.17 0.34
C ASP A 85 5.05 -11.56 0.26
N LEU A 86 5.92 -10.55 0.41
CA LEU A 86 7.37 -10.71 0.42
C LEU A 86 7.82 -11.39 1.72
N MET A 87 7.17 -11.02 2.83
CA MET A 87 7.50 -11.47 4.19
C MET A 87 6.70 -12.72 4.58
N SER A 88 7.26 -13.60 5.42
CA SER A 88 6.61 -14.90 5.70
C SER A 88 5.50 -14.82 6.74
N THR A 89 5.52 -13.84 7.63
CA THR A 89 4.64 -13.83 8.80
C THR A 89 4.34 -12.41 9.26
N SER A 90 3.05 -12.08 9.25
CA SER A 90 2.47 -11.11 10.18
C SER A 90 2.49 -11.73 11.58
N ASN A 91 3.48 -11.42 12.44
CA ASN A 91 3.51 -11.68 13.90
C ASN A 91 2.45 -12.69 14.41
N ILE A 92 2.58 -13.97 14.05
CA ILE A 92 1.73 -14.99 14.65
C ILE A 92 2.43 -15.34 15.95
N PHE A 93 2.01 -14.64 17.01
CA PHE A 93 2.51 -14.63 18.38
C PHE A 93 3.70 -13.68 18.63
N GLU A 94 3.38 -12.56 19.28
CA GLU A 94 4.25 -11.57 19.93
C GLU A 94 4.62 -10.30 19.14
N PRO A 95 4.13 -9.12 19.58
CA PRO A 95 4.42 -7.81 18.96
C PRO A 95 5.87 -7.30 18.96
N ASP A 96 6.84 -7.94 19.62
CA ASP A 96 8.14 -7.30 19.91
C ASP A 96 9.39 -8.08 19.43
N ASN A 97 9.36 -8.72 18.26
CA ASN A 97 10.54 -9.42 17.71
C ASN A 97 11.27 -8.62 16.62
N HIS A 98 11.86 -7.49 17.01
CA HIS A 98 12.62 -6.62 16.09
C HIS A 98 13.77 -7.37 15.37
N ASP A 99 14.41 -8.32 16.04
CA ASP A 99 15.52 -9.11 15.50
C ASP A 99 15.09 -10.03 14.36
N GLN A 100 13.94 -10.71 14.51
CA GLN A 100 13.38 -11.52 13.42
C GLN A 100 13.04 -10.66 12.20
N LEU A 101 12.39 -9.52 12.40
CA LEU A 101 12.08 -8.60 11.30
C LEU A 101 13.36 -8.11 10.59
N GLN A 102 14.41 -7.77 11.35
CA GLN A 102 15.70 -7.42 10.75
C GLN A 102 16.31 -8.58 9.95
N ALA A 103 16.23 -9.82 10.46
CA ALA A 103 16.73 -11.00 9.76
C ALA A 103 15.98 -11.28 8.46
N GLU A 104 14.64 -11.18 8.47
CA GLU A 104 13.80 -11.33 7.28
C GLU A 104 14.08 -10.23 6.25
N LEU A 105 14.17 -8.96 6.66
CA LEU A 105 14.55 -7.87 5.76
C LEU A 105 15.94 -8.09 5.16
N ALA A 106 16.92 -8.52 5.96
CA ALA A 106 18.26 -8.83 5.46
C ALA A 106 18.25 -10.00 4.46
N GLN A 107 17.44 -11.03 4.69
CA GLN A 107 17.25 -12.14 3.75
C GLN A 107 16.62 -11.64 2.44
N LEU A 108 15.58 -10.83 2.54
CA LEU A 108 14.89 -10.23 1.40
C LEU A 108 15.85 -9.38 0.57
N GLY A 109 16.66 -8.53 1.21
CA GLY A 109 17.69 -7.73 0.53
C GLY A 109 18.68 -8.59 -0.23
N ARG A 110 19.21 -9.65 0.38
CA ARG A 110 20.15 -10.57 -0.31
C ARG A 110 19.51 -11.27 -1.51
N PHE A 111 18.22 -11.59 -1.42
CA PHE A 111 17.49 -12.25 -2.51
C PHE A 111 17.23 -11.27 -3.66
N LEU A 112 16.72 -10.07 -3.37
CA LEU A 112 16.41 -9.06 -4.38
C LEU A 112 17.68 -8.49 -5.04
N ALA A 113 18.77 -8.32 -4.30
CA ALA A 113 20.04 -7.83 -4.84
C ALA A 113 20.70 -8.77 -5.88
N ARG A 114 20.23 -10.02 -5.97
CA ARG A 114 20.68 -11.00 -6.98
C ARG A 114 19.82 -11.00 -8.25
N MET A 115 18.83 -10.10 -8.34
CA MET A 115 17.97 -9.91 -9.50
C MET A 115 18.28 -8.58 -10.18
N GLU A 116 18.19 -8.57 -11.50
CA GLU A 116 18.38 -7.39 -12.31
C GLU A 116 17.39 -7.41 -13.47
N ALA A 117 16.83 -6.24 -13.79
CA ALA A 117 15.96 -6.02 -14.93
C ALA A 117 16.14 -4.57 -15.40
N PRO A 118 16.24 -4.30 -16.72
CA PRO A 118 16.43 -2.95 -17.27
C PRO A 118 15.42 -1.91 -16.79
N LEU A 119 14.13 -2.26 -16.69
CA LEU A 119 13.06 -1.40 -16.17
C LEU A 119 12.90 -1.47 -14.66
N GLY A 120 13.73 -2.27 -13.98
CA GLY A 120 13.76 -2.40 -12.53
C GLY A 120 12.80 -3.44 -11.95
N ILE A 121 12.82 -3.52 -10.62
CA ILE A 121 12.00 -4.41 -9.81
C ILE A 121 10.88 -3.59 -9.17
N TRP A 122 9.64 -3.94 -9.49
CA TRP A 122 8.44 -3.25 -9.06
C TRP A 122 7.66 -4.11 -8.08
N VAL A 123 7.15 -3.51 -7.01
CA VAL A 123 6.53 -4.25 -5.91
C VAL A 123 5.23 -3.59 -5.50
N VAL A 124 4.21 -4.39 -5.21
CA VAL A 124 3.04 -3.99 -4.40
C VAL A 124 3.02 -4.84 -3.13
N ARG A 125 2.40 -4.34 -2.06
CA ARG A 125 2.31 -5.07 -0.79
C ARG A 125 1.11 -6.00 -0.77
N GLY A 126 1.31 -7.19 -0.22
CA GLY A 126 0.26 -8.14 0.15
C GLY A 126 -0.17 -8.00 1.60
N ASN A 127 -1.13 -8.81 2.04
CA ASN A 127 -1.65 -8.71 3.41
C ASN A 127 -0.60 -9.05 4.47
N HIS A 128 0.37 -9.92 4.16
CA HIS A 128 1.44 -10.27 5.10
C HIS A 128 2.52 -9.17 5.21
N ASP A 129 2.62 -8.27 4.22
CA ASP A 129 3.58 -7.16 4.22
C ASP A 129 3.14 -5.96 5.06
N PHE A 130 1.86 -5.91 5.43
CA PHE A 130 1.34 -4.93 6.39
C PHE A 130 1.52 -5.38 7.85
N GLY A 131 1.70 -6.68 8.08
CA GLY A 131 1.76 -7.26 9.41
C GLY A 131 0.47 -7.04 10.24
N ASN A 132 0.59 -7.26 11.56
CA ASN A 132 -0.39 -6.78 12.53
C ASN A 132 -0.12 -5.33 12.98
N ASP A 133 1.00 -4.75 12.53
CA ASP A 133 1.50 -3.45 12.94
C ASP A 133 2.07 -2.70 11.72
N LYS A 134 1.60 -1.46 11.50
CA LYS A 134 2.07 -0.61 10.41
C LYS A 134 3.54 -0.22 10.55
N GLU A 135 4.13 -0.23 11.74
CA GLU A 135 5.58 -0.02 11.88
C GLU A 135 6.39 -1.08 11.10
N VAL A 136 5.93 -2.34 11.08
CA VAL A 136 6.54 -3.41 10.27
C VAL A 136 6.47 -3.06 8.80
N SER A 137 5.31 -2.61 8.33
CA SER A 137 5.13 -2.21 6.94
C SER A 137 5.97 -0.99 6.58
N ASP A 138 6.05 0.02 7.45
CA ASP A 138 6.83 1.23 7.23
C ASP A 138 8.34 0.91 7.17
N ARG A 139 8.81 -0.01 8.02
CA ARG A 139 10.18 -0.51 7.96
C ARG A 139 10.48 -1.28 6.68
N LEU A 140 9.55 -2.12 6.20
CA LEU A 140 9.67 -2.80 4.91
C LEU A 140 9.72 -1.79 3.75
N VAL A 141 8.83 -0.80 3.75
CA VAL A 141 8.79 0.28 2.74
C VAL A 141 10.13 1.02 2.70
N HIS A 142 10.61 1.47 3.87
CA HIS A 142 11.88 2.17 3.98
C HIS A 142 13.05 1.31 3.49
N PHE A 143 13.08 0.04 3.90
CA PHE A 143 14.09 -0.92 3.49
C PHE A 143 14.12 -1.11 1.97
N LEU A 144 12.98 -1.43 1.34
CA LEU A 144 12.88 -1.66 -0.11
C LEU A 144 13.32 -0.42 -0.90
N ARG A 145 12.86 0.76 -0.51
CA ARG A 145 13.24 2.03 -1.15
C ARG A 145 14.74 2.31 -0.99
N GLY A 146 15.31 2.04 0.17
CA GLY A 146 16.74 2.14 0.43
C GLY A 146 17.60 1.24 -0.47
N GLN A 147 17.02 0.14 -0.99
CA GLN A 147 17.65 -0.77 -1.95
C GLN A 147 17.40 -0.38 -3.42
N GLY A 148 16.73 0.75 -3.68
CA GLY A 148 16.35 1.18 -5.03
C GLY A 148 15.20 0.37 -5.66
N ILE A 149 14.49 -0.43 -4.85
CA ILE A 149 13.31 -1.18 -5.30
C ILE A 149 12.12 -0.23 -5.42
N ARG A 150 11.37 -0.36 -6.52
CA ARG A 150 10.26 0.53 -6.84
C ARG A 150 8.96 0.00 -6.25
N LEU A 151 8.65 0.46 -5.05
CA LEU A 151 7.39 0.13 -4.38
C LEU A 151 6.26 1.01 -4.89
N LEU A 152 5.18 0.39 -5.39
CA LEU A 152 3.95 1.05 -5.80
C LEU A 152 2.93 1.01 -4.68
N THR A 153 2.60 2.17 -4.13
CA THR A 153 1.75 2.32 -2.94
C THR A 153 0.48 3.07 -3.31
N ASN A 154 -0.51 2.35 -3.84
CA ASN A 154 -1.72 2.92 -4.46
C ASN A 154 -1.42 4.01 -5.50
N GLN A 155 -0.42 3.73 -6.33
CA GLN A 155 0.20 4.71 -7.24
C GLN A 155 0.31 4.24 -8.68
N ARG A 156 0.53 5.20 -9.58
CA ARG A 156 0.74 4.96 -11.00
C ARG A 156 2.05 5.57 -11.47
N GLU A 157 2.71 4.86 -12.39
CA GLU A 157 3.90 5.32 -13.12
C GLU A 157 3.68 5.17 -14.62
N ILE A 158 4.15 6.13 -15.41
CA ILE A 158 4.16 6.03 -16.86
C ILE A 158 5.53 5.53 -17.30
N ILE A 159 5.56 4.32 -17.83
CA ILE A 159 6.80 3.65 -18.22
C ILE A 159 7.00 3.79 -19.72
N SER A 160 8.19 4.22 -20.12
CA SER A 160 8.61 4.25 -21.53
C SER A 160 9.35 2.96 -21.89
N TRP A 161 8.96 2.33 -23.00
CA TRP A 161 9.59 1.11 -23.53
C TRP A 161 9.58 1.12 -25.06
N SER A 162 10.75 0.96 -25.68
CA SER A 162 10.92 0.86 -27.14
C SER A 162 10.05 1.83 -27.97
N GLY A 163 9.98 3.09 -27.55
CA GLY A 163 9.24 4.16 -28.25
C GLY A 163 7.73 4.24 -27.94
N THR A 164 7.20 3.39 -27.06
CA THR A 164 5.83 3.49 -26.52
C THR A 164 5.82 3.80 -25.03
N THR A 165 4.67 4.22 -24.51
CA THR A 165 4.41 4.37 -23.08
C THR A 165 3.26 3.50 -22.63
N PHE A 166 3.32 2.97 -21.42
CA PHE A 166 2.21 2.32 -20.76
C PHE A 166 2.09 2.76 -19.30
N ALA A 167 0.91 2.60 -18.71
CA ALA A 167 0.68 2.89 -17.32
C ALA A 167 0.89 1.62 -16.47
N LEU A 168 1.82 1.68 -15.52
CA LEU A 168 1.99 0.70 -14.46
C LEU A 168 1.29 1.22 -13.22
N ILE A 169 0.25 0.52 -12.78
CA ILE A 169 -0.57 0.88 -11.62
C ILE A 169 -0.31 -0.16 -10.55
N GLY A 170 -0.04 0.26 -9.32
CA GLY A 170 0.09 -0.65 -8.19
C GLY A 170 -0.86 -0.29 -7.08
N LEU A 171 -1.70 -1.24 -6.69
CA LEU A 171 -2.59 -1.13 -5.53
C LEU A 171 -2.04 -1.99 -4.41
N ASP A 172 -1.97 -1.41 -3.23
CA ASP A 172 -1.66 -2.14 -2.02
C ASP A 172 -2.78 -3.09 -1.64
N PHE A 173 -2.50 -4.04 -0.76
CA PHE A 173 -3.57 -4.75 -0.06
C PHE A 173 -4.36 -3.80 0.84
N SER A 174 -5.69 -3.79 0.71
CA SER A 174 -6.57 -3.05 1.61
C SER A 174 -6.40 -3.59 3.04
N GLU A 175 -5.84 -2.78 3.94
CA GLU A 175 -5.47 -3.17 5.31
C GLU A 175 -6.66 -3.65 6.19
N SER A 176 -7.91 -3.54 5.75
CA SER A 176 -9.08 -3.78 6.61
C SER A 176 -10.30 -4.34 5.89
N ASP A 177 -10.96 -5.27 6.59
CA ASP A 177 -12.33 -5.70 6.34
C ASP A 177 -13.28 -4.51 6.56
N SER A 178 -13.97 -4.06 5.51
CA SER A 178 -14.91 -2.93 5.51
C SER A 178 -15.97 -2.96 6.62
N SER A 179 -16.24 -4.13 7.21
CA SER A 179 -17.23 -4.30 8.30
C SER A 179 -16.77 -3.82 9.69
N THR A 180 -15.48 -3.55 9.89
CA THR A 180 -14.91 -3.17 11.21
C THR A 180 -14.44 -1.72 11.30
N ILE A 181 -14.72 -0.93 10.27
CA ILE A 181 -14.19 0.43 10.11
C ILE A 181 -15.30 1.44 10.44
N GLN A 182 -15.06 2.33 11.39
CA GLN A 182 -15.72 3.64 11.41
C GLN A 182 -14.84 4.63 10.62
N PRO A 183 -15.09 4.87 9.33
CA PRO A 183 -14.27 5.79 8.52
C PRO A 183 -14.31 7.20 9.10
N PHE A 184 -13.49 8.10 8.55
CA PHE A 184 -13.68 9.53 8.81
C PHE A 184 -15.12 9.91 8.49
N GLN A 185 -15.84 10.39 9.49
CA GLN A 185 -17.25 10.77 9.40
C GLN A 185 -17.49 12.04 10.17
N VAL A 186 -18.32 12.92 9.63
CA VAL A 186 -18.76 14.11 10.33
C VAL A 186 -19.81 13.73 11.36
N LEU A 187 -19.59 14.11 12.61
CA LEU A 187 -20.46 13.82 13.74
C LEU A 187 -20.82 15.11 14.46
N GLN A 188 -21.99 15.09 15.09
CA GLN A 188 -22.47 16.18 15.92
C GLN A 188 -22.49 15.76 17.39
N GLU A 189 -21.82 16.54 18.24
CA GLU A 189 -21.81 16.38 19.69
C GLU A 189 -22.27 17.69 20.34
N GLY A 190 -23.47 17.69 20.93
CA GLY A 190 -24.09 18.90 21.43
C GLY A 190 -24.32 19.94 20.31
N LYS A 191 -23.59 21.05 20.35
CA LYS A 191 -23.65 22.12 19.34
C LYS A 191 -22.47 22.12 18.36
N GLU A 192 -21.46 21.30 18.61
CA GLU A 192 -20.29 21.19 17.73
C GLU A 192 -20.53 20.10 16.68
N THR A 193 -20.01 20.33 15.48
CA THR A 193 -19.97 19.35 14.41
C THR A 193 -18.54 19.25 13.94
N PHE A 194 -17.99 18.05 13.87
CA PHE A 194 -16.57 17.85 13.57
C PHE A 194 -16.36 16.55 12.79
N LEU A 195 -15.25 16.47 12.06
CA LEU A 195 -14.83 15.22 11.44
C LEU A 195 -14.18 14.31 12.48
N ARG A 196 -14.72 13.11 12.64
CA ARG A 196 -14.21 12.10 13.56
C ARG A 196 -13.68 10.88 12.82
N SER A 197 -12.53 10.36 13.26
CA SER A 197 -12.06 9.01 12.96
C SER A 197 -12.21 8.11 14.20
N GLY A 198 -12.87 6.96 14.04
CA GLY A 198 -13.14 6.01 15.13
C GLY A 198 -12.00 5.02 15.43
N TYR A 199 -12.23 4.16 16.42
CA TYR A 199 -11.29 3.19 16.97
C TYR A 199 -10.62 2.32 15.89
N SER A 200 -9.30 2.45 15.74
CA SER A 200 -8.51 1.52 14.92
C SER A 200 -7.10 1.39 15.45
N LYS A 201 -6.60 0.17 15.66
CA LYS A 201 -5.19 -0.04 16.01
C LYS A 201 -4.22 0.38 14.88
N LYS A 202 -4.73 0.67 13.67
CA LYS A 202 -3.92 1.00 12.49
C LYS A 202 -3.90 2.51 12.27
N ASN A 203 -2.89 3.01 11.54
CA ASN A 203 -2.94 4.39 11.06
C ASN A 203 -4.21 4.56 10.20
N ARG A 204 -4.70 5.78 10.07
CA ARG A 204 -5.71 6.19 9.08
C ARG A 204 -5.39 7.57 8.54
N TYR A 205 -5.69 7.77 7.26
CA TYR A 205 -5.59 9.08 6.65
C TYR A 205 -6.83 9.32 5.81
N THR A 206 -7.26 10.56 5.74
CA THR A 206 -8.19 11.03 4.72
C THR A 206 -7.61 12.30 4.12
N HIS A 207 -7.72 12.44 2.80
CA HIS A 207 -7.12 13.55 2.08
C HIS A 207 -8.21 14.31 1.34
N HIS A 208 -8.09 15.63 1.36
CA HIS A 208 -8.94 16.47 0.55
C HIS A 208 -8.63 16.20 -0.92
N PHE A 209 -9.68 15.92 -1.67
CA PHE A 209 -9.64 15.54 -3.06
C PHE A 209 -10.69 16.33 -3.83
N ARG A 210 -10.28 16.87 -4.98
CA ARG A 210 -11.17 17.51 -5.93
C ARG A 210 -10.64 17.26 -7.35
N MET A 211 -11.56 17.06 -8.29
CA MET A 211 -11.24 16.59 -9.64
C MET A 211 -10.65 17.67 -10.57
N ALA A 212 -10.46 18.91 -10.12
CA ALA A 212 -9.98 19.96 -11.01
C ALA A 212 -8.46 19.90 -11.17
N GLU A 213 -7.97 20.03 -12.41
CA GLU A 213 -6.54 19.90 -12.76
C GLU A 213 -5.63 20.91 -12.03
N ASP A 214 -6.18 22.00 -11.48
CA ASP A 214 -5.47 23.09 -10.79
C ASP A 214 -5.58 23.08 -9.24
N ASP A 215 -6.08 22.00 -8.62
CA ASP A 215 -6.30 21.95 -7.16
C ASP A 215 -5.02 21.74 -6.31
N HIS A 216 -3.84 21.80 -6.94
CA HIS A 216 -2.57 21.68 -6.22
C HIS A 216 -2.10 23.02 -5.69
N TRP A 217 -2.10 23.13 -4.36
CA TRP A 217 -1.71 24.36 -3.72
C TRP A 217 -0.21 24.39 -3.50
N ARG A 218 0.37 25.54 -3.86
CA ARG A 218 1.72 25.94 -3.48
C ARG A 218 1.60 27.00 -2.42
N ASP A 219 2.66 27.13 -1.63
CA ASP A 219 2.88 28.24 -0.69
C ASP A 219 1.61 28.62 0.08
N TYR A 220 1.31 27.88 1.14
CA TYR A 220 0.05 28.08 1.89
C TYR A 220 0.24 27.87 3.39
N THR A 221 -0.72 28.40 4.13
CA THR A 221 -0.92 28.08 5.55
C THR A 221 -2.14 27.18 5.71
N VAL A 222 -1.99 26.07 6.41
CA VAL A 222 -3.09 25.23 6.88
C VAL A 222 -3.24 25.39 8.39
N SER A 223 -4.46 25.63 8.85
CA SER A 223 -4.82 25.66 10.27
C SER A 223 -5.94 24.66 10.54
N ALA A 224 -5.94 24.02 11.70
CA ALA A 224 -7.02 23.14 12.13
C ALA A 224 -7.10 23.05 13.66
N ARG A 225 -8.26 22.67 14.17
CA ARG A 225 -8.44 22.14 15.53
C ARG A 225 -8.33 20.63 15.53
N LEU A 226 -7.72 20.08 16.57
CA LEU A 226 -7.64 18.65 16.81
C LEU A 226 -7.87 18.32 18.29
N ARG A 227 -8.57 17.22 18.56
CA ARG A 227 -8.86 16.67 19.90
C ARG A 227 -8.73 15.17 19.85
N VAL A 228 -8.13 14.57 20.88
CA VAL A 228 -7.96 13.12 21.02
C VAL A 228 -8.54 12.63 22.34
N SER A 229 -9.15 11.44 22.35
CA SER A 229 -9.78 10.87 23.55
C SER A 229 -8.77 10.35 24.58
N LYS A 230 -9.22 10.25 25.82
CA LYS A 230 -8.43 9.79 26.99
C LYS A 230 -7.94 8.34 26.97
N ASP A 231 -8.59 7.43 26.26
CA ASP A 231 -8.27 6.00 26.34
C ASP A 231 -7.11 5.58 25.42
N ILE A 232 -5.95 5.41 26.06
CA ILE A 232 -4.78 4.56 25.71
C ILE A 232 -4.23 4.76 24.30
N ALA A 233 -3.20 5.59 24.25
CA ALA A 233 -2.19 5.66 23.21
C ALA A 233 -2.68 5.98 21.77
N THR A 234 -3.53 7.00 21.58
CA THR A 234 -3.97 7.54 20.27
C THR A 234 -3.03 8.60 19.70
N GLY A 235 -2.86 8.71 18.38
CA GLY A 235 -2.17 9.83 17.72
C GLY A 235 -3.03 10.53 16.67
N ALA A 236 -2.84 11.84 16.49
CA ALA A 236 -3.58 12.65 15.52
C ALA A 236 -2.70 13.73 14.88
N GLY A 237 -3.10 14.23 13.71
CA GLY A 237 -2.34 15.26 13.01
C GLY A 237 -2.92 15.68 11.67
N ILE A 238 -2.22 16.60 11.02
CA ILE A 238 -2.56 17.13 9.70
C ILE A 238 -1.44 16.79 8.70
N THR A 239 -1.83 16.45 7.48
CA THR A 239 -0.92 16.26 6.34
C THR A 239 -0.98 17.46 5.40
N PHE A 240 0.14 17.78 4.75
CA PHE A 240 0.28 18.90 3.83
C PHE A 240 1.26 18.57 2.70
N TYR A 241 1.13 19.27 1.57
CA TYR A 241 1.69 18.91 0.27
C TYR A 241 1.40 17.45 -0.10
N SER A 242 0.20 16.98 0.26
CA SER A 242 -0.21 15.63 -0.04
C SER A 242 -0.37 15.42 -1.54
N GLN A 243 0.15 14.31 -2.04
CA GLN A 243 0.03 13.88 -3.43
C GLN A 243 -0.94 12.70 -3.60
N MET A 244 -1.73 12.39 -2.56
CA MET A 244 -2.62 11.23 -2.58
C MET A 244 -3.67 11.35 -3.67
N ASP A 245 -4.12 12.56 -3.99
CA ASP A 245 -5.01 12.86 -5.11
C ASP A 245 -4.48 12.43 -6.49
N ARG A 246 -3.15 12.37 -6.64
CA ARG A 246 -2.45 11.78 -7.80
C ARG A 246 -2.21 10.28 -7.65
N GLY A 247 -2.72 9.70 -6.57
CA GLY A 247 -2.39 8.36 -6.08
C GLY A 247 -0.94 8.19 -5.65
N LEU A 248 -0.21 9.26 -5.34
CA LEU A 248 1.14 9.10 -4.81
C LEU A 248 1.07 9.11 -3.28
N ASP A 249 1.57 8.07 -2.63
CA ASP A 249 1.60 7.98 -1.17
C ASP A 249 2.64 8.90 -0.51
N HIS A 250 2.72 10.17 -0.92
CA HIS A 250 3.73 11.15 -0.51
C HIS A 250 3.05 12.34 0.18
N TYR A 251 3.50 12.69 1.38
CA TYR A 251 3.06 13.89 2.10
C TYR A 251 4.01 14.22 3.25
N TYR A 252 4.00 15.48 3.70
CA TYR A 252 4.49 15.84 5.02
C TYR A 252 3.33 15.79 6.02
N ARG A 253 3.62 15.58 7.30
CA ARG A 253 2.63 15.76 8.36
C ARG A 253 3.20 16.41 9.60
N LEU A 254 2.35 17.18 10.27
CA LEU A 254 2.53 17.58 11.66
C LEU A 254 1.65 16.65 12.49
N ARG A 255 2.25 15.89 13.39
CA ARG A 255 1.53 14.89 14.17
C ARG A 255 1.87 14.93 15.64
N TRP A 256 0.94 14.50 16.47
CA TRP A 256 1.16 14.16 17.86
C TRP A 256 1.00 12.64 18.05
N SER A 257 1.88 12.06 18.86
CA SER A 257 1.83 10.65 19.27
C SER A 257 2.18 10.54 20.76
N PRO A 258 1.52 9.66 21.52
CA PRO A 258 1.71 9.47 22.95
C PRO A 258 3.03 8.78 23.27
N THR A 259 3.65 8.16 22.25
CA THR A 259 5.00 7.59 22.30
C THR A 259 6.09 8.64 22.09
N GLU A 260 5.74 9.89 21.77
CA GLU A 260 6.65 10.99 21.50
C GLU A 260 6.41 12.15 22.49
N ASN A 261 7.43 12.98 22.74
CA ASN A 261 7.39 14.09 23.71
C ASN A 261 6.69 15.36 23.16
N GLY A 262 5.62 15.22 22.37
CA GLY A 262 4.87 16.32 21.80
C GLY A 262 4.58 16.16 20.31
N PHE A 263 4.33 17.29 19.64
CA PHE A 263 4.12 17.29 18.19
C PHE A 263 5.45 17.23 17.45
N ARG A 264 5.45 16.63 16.26
CA ARG A 264 6.58 16.72 15.35
C ARG A 264 6.20 16.72 13.88
N PHE A 265 7.08 17.30 13.08
CA PHE A 265 7.10 17.01 11.65
C PHE A 265 7.58 15.59 11.40
N SER A 266 6.82 14.84 10.61
CA SER A 266 7.13 13.48 10.21
C SER A 266 6.85 13.38 8.70
N PRO A 267 7.87 13.25 7.85
CA PRO A 267 7.64 13.02 6.43
C PRO A 267 7.11 11.60 6.21
N HIS A 268 6.26 11.40 5.20
CA HIS A 268 5.86 10.08 4.73
C HIS A 268 6.22 9.93 3.27
N ASN A 269 7.07 8.94 2.97
CA ASN A 269 7.60 8.69 1.63
C ASN A 269 8.25 9.91 0.96
N THR A 270 8.73 10.83 1.79
CA THR A 270 9.51 12.03 1.45
C THR A 270 10.54 12.23 2.57
N SER A 271 11.25 13.36 2.62
CA SER A 271 12.33 13.59 3.59
C SER A 271 12.20 14.92 4.32
N ILE A 272 12.82 15.02 5.50
CA ILE A 272 13.15 16.30 6.11
C ILE A 272 14.65 16.27 6.33
N THR A 273 15.36 17.18 5.69
CA THR A 273 16.82 17.15 5.60
C THR A 273 17.50 17.81 6.78
N HIS A 274 16.91 18.87 7.35
CA HIS A 274 17.47 19.62 8.45
C HIS A 274 16.42 20.52 9.14
N GLY A 275 16.80 21.12 10.29
CA GLY A 275 15.96 22.01 11.08
C GLY A 275 15.33 21.36 12.31
N GLN A 276 14.53 22.13 13.05
CA GLN A 276 13.85 21.65 14.26
C GLN A 276 12.52 21.01 13.88
N GLN A 277 12.41 19.71 14.11
CA GLN A 277 11.20 18.94 13.77
C GLN A 277 10.21 18.82 14.94
N GLU A 278 10.64 19.10 16.18
CA GLU A 278 9.88 18.82 17.39
C GLU A 278 9.32 20.10 18.02
N LEU A 279 8.06 20.02 18.44
CA LEU A 279 7.33 21.03 19.19
C LEU A 279 6.94 20.40 20.54
N PRO A 280 7.51 20.87 21.67
CA PRO A 280 7.30 20.27 22.99
C PRO A 280 5.93 20.66 23.59
N VAL A 281 4.86 20.50 22.82
CA VAL A 281 3.48 20.72 23.24
C VAL A 281 2.86 19.36 23.55
N ALA A 282 2.66 19.08 24.83
CA ALA A 282 1.96 17.89 25.28
C ALA A 282 0.45 18.13 25.21
N MET A 283 -0.27 17.23 24.52
CA MET A 283 -1.72 17.25 24.51
C MET A 283 -2.29 16.70 25.82
N THR A 284 -3.32 17.36 26.32
CA THR A 284 -4.22 16.81 27.33
C THR A 284 -5.43 16.21 26.62
N ALA A 285 -5.85 15.02 27.07
CA ALA A 285 -6.98 14.32 26.50
C ALA A 285 -8.28 15.12 26.59
N ASP A 286 -9.15 14.96 25.60
CA ASP A 286 -10.46 15.61 25.49
C ASP A 286 -10.41 17.15 25.41
N GLU A 287 -9.22 17.71 25.24
CA GLU A 287 -9.02 19.14 25.02
C GLU A 287 -8.74 19.44 23.54
N TRP A 288 -9.27 20.56 23.06
CA TRP A 288 -9.00 21.04 21.72
C TRP A 288 -7.65 21.77 21.68
N TYR A 289 -6.88 21.47 20.64
CA TYR A 289 -5.64 22.16 20.31
C TYR A 289 -5.76 22.74 18.92
N ARG A 290 -5.26 23.97 18.73
CA ARG A 290 -5.09 24.59 17.42
C ARG A 290 -3.71 24.29 16.90
N CYS A 291 -3.64 23.90 15.64
CA CYS A 291 -2.39 23.75 14.91
C CYS A 291 -2.39 24.69 13.71
N LYS A 292 -1.23 25.25 13.38
CA LYS A 292 -0.98 26.05 12.19
C LYS A 292 0.34 25.64 11.58
N VAL A 293 0.32 25.32 10.30
CA VAL A 293 1.50 24.97 9.50
C VAL A 293 1.54 25.89 8.29
N GLU A 294 2.67 26.56 8.10
CA GLU A 294 3.03 27.27 6.87
C GLU A 294 4.01 26.41 6.09
N VAL A 295 3.76 26.22 4.80
CA VAL A 295 4.65 25.52 3.88
C VAL A 295 4.96 26.41 2.68
N LEU A 296 6.24 26.65 2.42
CA LEU A 296 6.75 27.52 1.37
C LEU A 296 7.79 26.79 0.52
N THR A 297 7.66 26.91 -0.79
CA THR A 297 8.60 26.39 -1.78
C THR A 297 9.64 27.45 -2.10
N GLU A 298 10.86 27.21 -1.67
CA GLU A 298 12.02 28.03 -1.99
C GLU A 298 12.79 27.43 -3.19
N GLU A 299 13.71 28.20 -3.79
CA GLU A 299 14.44 27.80 -4.99
C GLU A 299 15.08 26.40 -4.84
N ARG A 300 15.69 26.14 -3.69
CA ARG A 300 16.46 24.91 -3.42
C ARG A 300 15.83 24.00 -2.38
N GLN A 301 14.78 24.44 -1.68
CA GLN A 301 14.26 23.77 -0.50
C GLN A 301 12.75 23.94 -0.37
N THR A 302 12.11 23.11 0.44
CA THR A 302 10.74 23.32 0.91
C THR A 302 10.82 23.58 2.40
N ARG A 303 10.40 24.78 2.83
CA ARG A 303 10.39 25.22 4.22
C ARG A 303 9.02 24.93 4.83
N MET A 304 9.02 24.35 6.02
CA MET A 304 7.81 24.11 6.80
C MET A 304 7.96 24.71 8.20
N SER A 305 6.99 25.51 8.62
CA SER A 305 6.96 26.18 9.92
C SER A 305 5.68 25.81 10.64
N ALA A 306 5.76 25.43 11.92
CA ALA A 306 4.61 25.00 12.71
C ALA A 306 4.52 25.67 14.06
N LYS A 307 3.28 25.80 14.54
CA LYS A 307 2.97 26.09 15.92
C LYS A 307 1.66 25.44 16.33
N VAL A 308 1.59 25.07 17.60
CA VAL A 308 0.47 24.41 18.26
C VAL A 308 0.25 25.05 19.62
N TRP A 309 -1.01 25.26 19.98
CA TRP A 309 -1.41 25.79 21.27
C TRP A 309 -2.78 25.25 21.66
N ARG A 310 -3.09 25.29 22.95
CA ARG A 310 -4.40 24.88 23.45
C ARG A 310 -5.47 25.85 22.96
N ASP A 311 -6.62 25.33 22.54
CA ASP A 311 -7.73 26.18 22.12
C ASP A 311 -8.21 27.06 23.29
N GLY A 312 -8.50 28.33 23.00
CA GLY A 312 -8.79 29.37 24.00
C GLY A 312 -7.56 30.10 24.56
N GLU A 313 -6.35 29.59 24.36
CA GLU A 313 -5.11 30.32 24.68
C GLU A 313 -4.68 31.23 23.50
N ALA A 314 -3.81 32.20 23.80
CA ALA A 314 -3.28 33.11 22.79
C ALA A 314 -2.36 32.36 21.81
N GLU A 315 -2.53 32.62 20.51
CA GLU A 315 -1.66 32.08 19.47
C GLU A 315 -0.19 32.51 19.71
N PRO A 316 0.78 31.57 19.68
CA PRO A 316 2.19 31.91 19.81
C PRO A 316 2.64 32.91 18.74
N GLY A 317 3.34 33.96 19.18
CA GLY A 317 3.82 35.02 18.30
C GLY A 317 4.90 34.56 17.30
N GLY A 318 5.66 33.51 17.62
CA GLY A 318 6.68 32.91 16.76
C GLY A 318 6.35 31.48 16.35
N TRP A 319 7.05 30.97 15.34
CA TRP A 319 7.04 29.56 14.97
C TRP A 319 7.78 28.73 16.01
N GLN A 320 7.17 27.63 16.46
CA GLN A 320 7.74 26.74 17.47
C GLN A 320 8.67 25.68 16.86
N ALA A 321 8.44 25.31 15.60
CA ALA A 321 9.32 24.46 14.81
C ALA A 321 9.45 25.00 13.39
N VAL A 322 10.66 24.90 12.83
CA VAL A 322 10.96 25.23 11.44
C VAL A 322 11.92 24.18 10.90
N ALA A 323 11.54 23.54 9.81
CA ALA A 323 12.30 22.47 9.17
C ALA A 323 12.32 22.63 7.64
N TRP A 324 13.26 21.95 6.99
CA TRP A 324 13.49 22.03 5.55
C TRP A 324 13.71 20.68 4.91
N ASP A 325 13.12 20.50 3.74
CA ASP A 325 13.46 19.44 2.79
C ASP A 325 14.24 20.02 1.60
N SER A 326 15.53 19.68 1.52
CA SER A 326 16.42 20.05 0.40
C SER A 326 16.67 18.89 -0.56
N SER A 327 15.97 17.77 -0.39
CA SER A 327 16.14 16.62 -1.26
C SER A 327 15.68 16.94 -2.69
N ALA A 328 16.24 16.22 -3.66
CA ALA A 328 15.80 16.30 -5.05
C ALA A 328 14.32 15.86 -5.22
N THR A 329 13.84 15.03 -4.30
CA THR A 329 12.48 14.46 -4.27
C THR A 329 11.50 15.25 -3.39
N ARG A 330 11.87 16.45 -2.93
CA ARG A 330 11.00 17.27 -2.06
C ARG A 330 9.67 17.58 -2.73
N LEU A 331 8.62 17.70 -1.92
CA LEU A 331 7.30 18.09 -2.40
C LEU A 331 7.24 19.62 -2.49
N LYS A 332 6.60 20.14 -3.54
CA LYS A 332 6.52 21.59 -3.85
C LYS A 332 5.10 22.13 -3.93
N GLU A 333 4.14 21.22 -3.91
CA GLU A 333 2.72 21.50 -4.02
C GLU A 333 1.95 20.32 -3.46
N GLY A 334 0.65 20.45 -3.27
CA GLY A 334 -0.23 19.35 -2.94
C GLY A 334 -1.41 19.80 -2.11
N THR A 335 -2.24 18.84 -1.72
CA THR A 335 -3.43 19.10 -0.90
C THR A 335 -3.13 18.91 0.59
N VAL A 336 -4.18 18.99 1.40
CA VAL A 336 -4.13 18.71 2.84
C VAL A 336 -4.87 17.41 3.15
N GLY A 337 -4.59 16.86 4.32
CA GLY A 337 -5.28 15.69 4.82
C GLY A 337 -5.24 15.62 6.34
N LEU A 338 -5.94 14.64 6.89
CA LEU A 338 -6.05 14.39 8.32
C LEU A 338 -5.53 12.99 8.62
N TRP A 339 -4.79 12.86 9.71
CA TRP A 339 -4.15 11.62 10.12
C TRP A 339 -4.59 11.24 11.53
N SER A 340 -4.87 9.96 11.73
CA SER A 340 -5.06 9.36 13.05
C SER A 340 -4.35 8.01 13.18
N ILE A 341 -4.05 7.56 14.38
CA ILE A 341 -3.49 6.22 14.64
C ILE A 341 -3.93 5.73 16.01
N TYR A 342 -4.01 4.41 16.16
CA TYR A 342 -4.30 3.70 17.40
C TYR A 342 -5.73 3.94 17.92
N THR A 343 -6.06 3.24 19.00
CA THR A 343 -7.41 3.24 19.58
C THR A 343 -7.71 4.58 20.23
N GLY A 344 -8.92 5.09 19.96
CA GLY A 344 -9.39 6.36 20.49
C GLY A 344 -10.30 7.07 19.51
N GLU A 345 -10.93 8.14 19.99
CA GLU A 345 -11.61 9.10 19.14
C GLU A 345 -10.64 10.22 18.76
N HIS A 346 -10.62 10.54 17.47
CA HIS A 346 -9.81 11.62 16.90
C HIS A 346 -10.78 12.57 16.23
N CYS A 347 -10.82 13.81 16.70
CA CYS A 347 -11.75 14.83 16.20
C CYS A 347 -10.95 15.95 15.54
N PHE A 348 -11.43 16.42 14.40
CA PHE A 348 -10.83 17.47 13.59
C PHE A 348 -11.89 18.50 13.22
N ASP A 349 -11.55 19.77 13.32
CA ASP A 349 -12.48 20.87 13.10
C ASP A 349 -11.75 22.13 12.63
N ASP A 350 -12.48 23.18 12.23
CA ASP A 350 -11.94 24.49 11.83
C ASP A 350 -10.78 24.39 10.81
N LEU A 351 -10.87 23.49 9.84
CA LEU A 351 -9.80 23.33 8.85
C LEU A 351 -9.86 24.47 7.84
N LEU A 352 -8.78 25.24 7.76
CA LEU A 352 -8.66 26.39 6.88
C LEU A 352 -7.32 26.33 6.15
N VAL A 353 -7.37 26.46 4.82
CA VAL A 353 -6.17 26.59 3.97
C VAL A 353 -6.22 27.94 3.28
N VAL A 354 -5.16 28.72 3.44
CA VAL A 354 -5.01 30.06 2.86
C VAL A 354 -3.71 30.12 2.07
N SER A 355 -3.76 30.59 0.82
CA SER A 355 -2.57 30.79 0.00
C SER A 355 -1.66 31.88 0.60
N ALA A 356 -0.39 31.94 0.17
CA ALA A 356 0.53 33.00 0.55
C ALA A 356 0.04 34.41 0.12
N THR A 357 -0.85 34.50 -0.87
CA THR A 357 -1.50 35.74 -1.32
C THR A 357 -2.71 36.14 -0.48
N GLY A 358 -3.18 35.26 0.41
CA GLY A 358 -4.33 35.50 1.29
C GLY A 358 -5.66 34.93 0.80
N ASP A 359 -5.67 34.20 -0.32
CA ASP A 359 -6.89 33.59 -0.86
C ASP A 359 -7.27 32.33 -0.08
N THR A 360 -8.55 32.17 0.24
CA THR A 360 -9.05 30.94 0.86
C THR A 360 -9.12 29.81 -0.17
N LEU A 361 -8.33 28.77 0.05
CA LEU A 361 -8.22 27.59 -0.82
C LEU A 361 -9.16 26.46 -0.38
N LEU A 362 -9.33 26.31 0.94
CA LEU A 362 -10.24 25.34 1.57
C LEU A 362 -10.74 25.90 2.90
N GLN A 363 -12.02 25.72 3.20
CA GLN A 363 -12.60 26.04 4.50
C GLN A 363 -13.64 24.98 4.87
N GLU A 364 -13.34 24.18 5.88
CA GLU A 364 -14.15 23.06 6.37
C GLU A 364 -14.34 23.18 7.89
N GLY A 365 -15.54 23.59 8.31
CA GLY A 365 -15.97 23.56 9.72
C GLY A 365 -17.04 22.50 10.00
N TRP A 366 -17.50 21.78 8.96
CA TRP A 366 -18.46 20.67 9.07
C TRP A 366 -19.86 21.02 9.61
N GLU A 367 -20.14 22.25 10.06
CA GLU A 367 -21.38 22.62 10.79
C GLU A 367 -22.65 22.56 9.95
N LYS A 368 -22.53 22.46 8.62
CA LYS A 368 -23.67 22.33 7.72
C LYS A 368 -24.25 20.91 7.69
N GLU A 369 -23.59 19.94 8.30
CA GLU A 369 -23.88 18.53 8.07
C GLU A 369 -24.44 17.85 9.32
N GLY A 370 -25.74 18.00 9.54
CA GLY A 370 -26.45 17.40 10.67
C GLY A 370 -26.73 15.90 10.49
N ARG A 371 -25.68 15.06 10.54
CA ARG A 371 -25.72 13.58 10.77
C ARG A 371 -24.35 12.93 10.44
N PRO A 372 -24.06 11.74 11.02
CA PRO A 372 -22.98 10.87 10.57
C PRO A 372 -22.98 10.66 9.05
N HIS A 373 -21.95 11.12 8.37
CA HIS A 373 -21.71 10.83 6.95
C HIS A 373 -20.23 11.09 6.60
N LYS A 374 -19.77 10.55 5.47
CA LYS A 374 -18.42 10.81 4.95
C LYS A 374 -18.48 11.99 3.98
N PRO A 375 -17.69 13.06 4.16
CA PRO A 375 -17.66 14.17 3.23
C PRO A 375 -17.20 13.70 1.83
N PRO A 376 -17.85 14.14 0.75
CA PRO A 376 -17.57 13.65 -0.60
C PRO A 376 -16.15 13.99 -1.10
N SER A 377 -15.60 15.13 -0.67
CA SER A 377 -14.25 15.59 -1.04
C SER A 377 -13.14 14.97 -0.18
N TRP A 378 -13.44 14.03 0.71
CA TRP A 378 -12.48 13.47 1.66
C TRP A 378 -12.33 11.97 1.44
N ILE A 379 -11.22 11.57 0.81
CA ILE A 379 -10.99 10.21 0.32
C ILE A 379 -9.94 9.50 1.18
N ASP A 380 -10.22 8.23 1.51
CA ASP A 380 -9.29 7.34 2.21
C ASP A 380 -8.66 6.40 1.17
N PHE A 381 -7.47 6.80 0.72
CA PHE A 381 -6.71 6.11 -0.31
C PHE A 381 -6.17 4.75 0.09
N ARG A 382 -6.35 4.27 1.33
CA ARG A 382 -6.02 2.88 1.69
C ARG A 382 -7.04 1.85 1.22
N HIS A 383 -8.13 2.30 0.61
CA HIS A 383 -9.12 1.43 0.00
C HIS A 383 -8.92 1.42 -1.51
N ASN A 384 -8.56 0.25 -2.06
CA ASN A 384 -8.35 0.06 -3.50
C ASN A 384 -9.55 0.52 -4.35
N GLU A 385 -10.76 0.36 -3.83
CA GLU A 385 -12.01 0.80 -4.47
C GLU A 385 -12.05 2.32 -4.71
N GLN A 386 -11.36 3.10 -3.88
CA GLN A 386 -11.28 4.57 -4.02
C GLN A 386 -10.04 4.99 -4.80
N ALA A 387 -8.91 4.29 -4.64
CA ALA A 387 -7.67 4.64 -5.32
C ALA A 387 -7.70 4.36 -6.84
N LEU A 388 -8.17 3.19 -7.25
CA LEU A 388 -8.10 2.76 -8.66
C LEU A 388 -8.86 3.68 -9.63
N PRO A 389 -10.11 4.12 -9.37
CA PRO A 389 -10.81 5.06 -10.24
C PRO A 389 -10.00 6.34 -10.51
N LEU A 390 -9.30 6.85 -9.50
CA LEU A 390 -8.51 8.08 -9.59
C LEU A 390 -7.22 7.86 -10.38
N LEU A 391 -6.56 6.73 -10.14
CA LEU A 391 -5.41 6.28 -10.92
C LEU A 391 -5.76 5.91 -12.37
N MET A 392 -7.03 5.77 -12.72
CA MET A 392 -7.47 5.54 -14.10
C MET A 392 -7.96 6.82 -14.77
N ALA A 393 -8.67 7.70 -14.05
CA ALA A 393 -9.30 8.89 -14.61
C ALA A 393 -8.34 9.87 -15.30
N ALA A 394 -7.06 9.90 -14.89
CA ALA A 394 -6.04 10.75 -15.48
C ALA A 394 -5.29 10.12 -16.68
N LEU A 395 -5.74 8.96 -17.18
CA LEU A 395 -5.12 8.29 -18.33
C LEU A 395 -5.97 8.45 -19.60
N PRO A 396 -5.35 8.71 -20.76
CA PRO A 396 -6.02 8.55 -22.04
C PRO A 396 -6.48 7.10 -22.26
N ASP A 397 -7.67 6.91 -22.83
CA ASP A 397 -8.26 5.59 -23.14
C ASP A 397 -7.38 4.71 -24.04
N THR A 398 -6.43 5.31 -24.76
CA THR A 398 -5.47 4.62 -25.63
C THR A 398 -4.25 4.07 -24.89
N THR A 399 -4.12 4.32 -23.58
CA THR A 399 -2.95 3.92 -22.80
C THR A 399 -3.11 2.49 -22.32
N PHE A 400 -2.18 1.60 -22.68
CA PHE A 400 -2.15 0.25 -22.10
C PHE A 400 -1.93 0.32 -20.58
N THR A 401 -2.71 -0.43 -19.82
CA THR A 401 -2.69 -0.43 -18.35
C THR A 401 -2.32 -1.79 -17.78
N LEU A 402 -1.22 -1.83 -17.02
CA LEU A 402 -0.77 -2.98 -16.24
C LEU A 402 -1.02 -2.69 -14.76
N LEU A 403 -2.00 -3.38 -14.16
CA LEU A 403 -2.32 -3.31 -12.75
C LEU A 403 -1.64 -4.42 -11.96
N LEU A 404 -0.83 -4.04 -10.98
CA LEU A 404 -0.32 -4.93 -9.93
C LEU A 404 -1.22 -4.78 -8.70
N CYS A 405 -1.80 -5.89 -8.24
CA CYS A 405 -2.61 -5.88 -7.03
C CYS A 405 -2.57 -7.27 -6.43
N HIS A 406 -2.16 -7.38 -5.16
CA HIS A 406 -2.00 -8.68 -4.52
C HIS A 406 -3.31 -9.48 -4.52
N ASN A 407 -4.42 -8.85 -4.10
CA ASN A 407 -5.73 -9.48 -4.02
C ASN A 407 -6.48 -9.42 -5.37
N PRO A 408 -6.88 -10.56 -5.97
CA PRO A 408 -7.62 -10.59 -7.22
C PRO A 408 -9.08 -10.10 -7.11
N GLU A 409 -9.63 -9.88 -5.92
CA GLU A 409 -11.02 -9.42 -5.75
C GLU A 409 -11.29 -8.03 -6.36
N THR A 410 -10.27 -7.18 -6.52
CA THR A 410 -10.40 -5.86 -7.19
C THR A 410 -10.63 -5.97 -8.70
N ALA A 411 -10.58 -7.16 -9.28
CA ALA A 411 -10.62 -7.35 -10.73
C ALA A 411 -11.96 -6.95 -11.39
N GLU A 412 -13.09 -7.03 -10.68
CA GLU A 412 -14.38 -6.56 -11.21
C GLU A 412 -14.37 -5.03 -11.39
N THR A 413 -13.91 -4.30 -10.37
CA THR A 413 -13.73 -2.85 -10.43
C THR A 413 -12.71 -2.45 -11.49
N ALA A 414 -11.58 -3.18 -11.58
CA ALA A 414 -10.56 -2.92 -12.59
C ALA A 414 -11.09 -3.14 -14.01
N GLY A 415 -11.86 -4.21 -14.25
CA GLY A 415 -12.49 -4.48 -15.54
C GLY A 415 -13.52 -3.42 -15.92
N ALA A 416 -14.29 -2.92 -14.96
CA ALA A 416 -15.26 -1.84 -15.18
C ALA A 416 -14.58 -0.50 -15.52
N LEU A 417 -13.36 -0.27 -15.04
CA LEU A 417 -12.57 0.93 -15.32
C LEU A 417 -11.71 0.81 -16.57
N GLY A 418 -11.76 -0.31 -17.29
CA GLY A 418 -11.02 -0.50 -18.54
C GLY A 418 -9.55 -0.89 -18.37
N VAL A 419 -9.16 -1.49 -17.23
CA VAL A 419 -7.81 -2.03 -17.06
C VAL A 419 -7.56 -3.19 -18.03
N ASP A 420 -6.41 -3.23 -18.70
CA ASP A 420 -6.10 -4.24 -19.72
C ASP A 420 -5.55 -5.55 -19.15
N LEU A 421 -4.56 -5.45 -18.25
CA LEU A 421 -3.88 -6.59 -17.63
C LEU A 421 -3.75 -6.36 -16.13
N MET A 422 -4.22 -7.32 -15.33
CA MET A 422 -4.05 -7.34 -13.88
C MET A 422 -3.26 -8.58 -13.45
N LEU A 423 -2.21 -8.37 -12.65
CA LEU A 423 -1.37 -9.41 -12.09
C LEU A 423 -1.57 -9.47 -10.57
N SER A 424 -1.94 -10.66 -10.08
CA SER A 424 -2.28 -10.90 -8.68
C SER A 424 -1.69 -12.20 -8.13
N GLY A 425 -1.75 -12.36 -6.81
CA GLY A 425 -1.29 -13.54 -6.05
C GLY A 425 -2.33 -14.00 -5.04
N HIS A 426 -1.96 -14.03 -3.76
CA HIS A 426 -2.80 -14.16 -2.57
C HIS A 426 -3.35 -15.56 -2.28
N THR A 427 -3.59 -16.34 -3.33
CA THR A 427 -4.31 -17.63 -3.23
C THR A 427 -3.39 -18.83 -3.11
N HIS A 428 -2.09 -18.65 -3.39
CA HIS A 428 -1.09 -19.73 -3.50
C HIS A 428 -1.51 -20.86 -4.45
N GLY A 429 -2.37 -20.57 -5.42
CA GLY A 429 -2.98 -21.60 -6.26
C GLY A 429 -3.78 -22.64 -5.46
N GLY A 430 -4.26 -22.27 -4.28
CA GLY A 430 -4.97 -23.11 -3.33
C GLY A 430 -4.10 -23.96 -2.39
N GLN A 431 -2.76 -23.79 -2.42
CA GLN A 431 -1.68 -24.47 -1.66
C GLN A 431 -1.82 -26.00 -1.48
N LEU A 432 -2.90 -26.47 -0.86
CA LEU A 432 -3.31 -27.86 -0.77
C LEU A 432 -4.60 -28.08 -1.55
N ARG A 433 -4.52 -28.63 -2.77
CA ARG A 433 -5.71 -28.95 -3.56
C ARG A 433 -5.99 -30.44 -3.54
N LEU A 434 -7.04 -30.82 -2.84
CA LEU A 434 -7.52 -32.20 -2.82
C LEU A 434 -8.24 -32.53 -4.14
N PRO A 435 -8.02 -33.73 -4.71
CA PRO A 435 -8.77 -34.19 -5.87
C PRO A 435 -10.27 -34.13 -5.59
N LEU A 436 -11.05 -33.64 -6.55
CA LEU A 436 -12.52 -33.48 -6.50
C LEU A 436 -13.06 -32.46 -5.49
N LEU A 437 -12.38 -32.25 -4.35
CA LEU A 437 -12.82 -31.34 -3.28
C LEU A 437 -12.26 -29.91 -3.42
N GLY A 438 -11.20 -29.74 -4.22
CA GLY A 438 -10.52 -28.46 -4.38
C GLY A 438 -9.70 -28.08 -3.14
N SER A 439 -9.52 -26.78 -2.90
CA SER A 439 -8.78 -26.30 -1.73
C SER A 439 -9.70 -26.22 -0.51
N PRO A 440 -9.31 -26.81 0.64
CA PRO A 440 -10.13 -26.81 1.86
C PRO A 440 -10.14 -25.45 2.59
N SER A 441 -9.19 -24.54 2.31
CA SER A 441 -8.89 -23.38 3.17
C SER A 441 -8.99 -22.02 2.45
N LEU A 442 -9.98 -21.82 1.59
CA LEU A 442 -10.23 -20.53 0.95
C LEU A 442 -11.59 -19.97 1.42
N GLU A 443 -11.62 -19.41 2.63
CA GLU A 443 -12.69 -18.49 3.05
C GLU A 443 -12.36 -17.10 2.49
N TYR A 444 -12.83 -16.84 1.26
CA TYR A 444 -12.86 -15.49 0.68
C TYR A 444 -14.25 -14.89 0.86
N LYS A 445 -14.32 -13.57 1.10
CA LYS A 445 -15.59 -12.83 1.17
C LYS A 445 -16.46 -13.02 -0.09
N HIS A 446 -15.83 -13.24 -1.25
CA HIS A 446 -16.51 -13.46 -2.53
C HIS A 446 -16.32 -14.88 -3.10
N GLY A 447 -15.85 -15.82 -2.28
CA GLY A 447 -15.75 -17.23 -2.63
C GLY A 447 -14.60 -17.61 -3.59
N ARG A 448 -14.59 -18.89 -3.98
CA ARG A 448 -13.54 -19.62 -4.71
C ARG A 448 -13.31 -19.18 -6.18
N ARG A 449 -13.62 -17.95 -6.57
CA ARG A 449 -13.72 -17.58 -7.99
C ARG A 449 -12.36 -17.45 -8.70
N PHE A 450 -11.38 -16.84 -8.04
CA PHE A 450 -10.05 -16.60 -8.61
C PHE A 450 -9.01 -17.39 -7.81
N ILE A 451 -8.50 -18.50 -8.36
CA ILE A 451 -7.58 -19.40 -7.64
C ILE A 451 -6.20 -19.44 -8.27
N LYS A 452 -6.10 -19.62 -9.59
CA LYS A 452 -4.84 -19.54 -10.33
C LYS A 452 -5.07 -19.46 -11.83
N GLY A 453 -4.09 -18.95 -12.57
CA GLY A 453 -4.13 -18.84 -14.02
C GLY A 453 -4.93 -17.64 -14.52
N PHE A 454 -5.33 -17.70 -15.79
CA PHE A 454 -6.04 -16.60 -16.45
C PHE A 454 -7.54 -16.60 -16.19
N TYR A 455 -8.08 -15.39 -16.02
CA TYR A 455 -9.50 -15.08 -16.00
C TYR A 455 -9.76 -13.89 -16.92
N ARG A 456 -10.92 -13.86 -17.57
CA ARG A 456 -11.36 -12.74 -18.40
C ARG A 456 -12.56 -12.07 -17.75
N ILE A 457 -12.48 -10.75 -17.54
CA ILE A 457 -13.53 -9.94 -16.92
C ILE A 457 -13.78 -8.76 -17.85
N GLY A 458 -14.75 -8.89 -18.76
CA GLY A 458 -14.91 -7.92 -19.85
C GLY A 458 -13.64 -7.78 -20.69
N GLY A 459 -13.09 -6.56 -20.73
CA GLY A 459 -11.83 -6.22 -21.42
C GLY A 459 -10.56 -6.62 -20.67
N LEU A 460 -10.66 -6.90 -19.36
CA LEU A 460 -9.53 -7.21 -18.49
C LEU A 460 -9.06 -8.66 -18.61
N SER A 461 -7.75 -8.85 -18.77
CA SER A 461 -7.06 -10.11 -18.51
C SER A 461 -6.52 -10.11 -17.08
N LEU A 462 -7.07 -10.95 -16.20
CA LEU A 462 -6.53 -11.19 -14.86
C LEU A 462 -5.66 -12.44 -14.87
N TYR A 463 -4.46 -12.36 -14.28
CA TYR A 463 -3.65 -13.54 -13.97
C TYR A 463 -3.43 -13.68 -12.46
N VAL A 464 -3.77 -14.86 -11.93
CA VAL A 464 -3.55 -15.20 -10.51
C VAL A 464 -2.40 -16.18 -10.38
N HIS A 465 -1.32 -15.73 -9.74
CA HIS A 465 -0.08 -16.47 -9.54
C HIS A 465 -0.23 -17.54 -8.45
N SER A 466 0.48 -18.66 -8.59
CA SER A 466 0.42 -19.79 -7.62
C SER A 466 1.30 -19.59 -6.36
N GLY A 467 1.91 -18.41 -6.22
CA GLY A 467 2.89 -18.08 -5.17
C GLY A 467 4.22 -18.86 -5.29
N LEU A 468 5.28 -18.38 -4.62
CA LEU A 468 6.55 -19.12 -4.51
C LEU A 468 6.70 -19.85 -3.16
N GLY A 469 6.45 -19.14 -2.06
CA GLY A 469 6.58 -19.65 -0.69
C GLY A 469 5.34 -20.40 -0.20
N THR A 470 5.30 -20.71 1.09
CA THR A 470 4.16 -21.39 1.73
C THR A 470 3.73 -20.66 2.99
N VAL A 471 2.43 -20.70 3.30
CA VAL A 471 1.86 -20.11 4.52
C VAL A 471 1.33 -21.20 5.46
N TYR A 472 1.50 -20.98 6.77
CA TYR A 472 1.10 -21.86 7.88
C TYR A 472 1.75 -23.23 7.91
N LEU A 473 1.49 -24.06 6.90
CA LEU A 473 2.05 -25.39 6.74
C LEU A 473 2.94 -25.39 5.51
N PRO A 474 4.17 -25.91 5.62
CA PRO A 474 5.11 -25.89 4.51
C PRO A 474 4.87 -27.10 3.59
N LEU A 475 3.64 -27.19 3.09
CA LEU A 475 3.11 -28.28 2.27
C LEU A 475 2.47 -27.68 1.01
N ARG A 476 2.73 -28.26 -0.16
CA ARG A 476 2.02 -27.94 -1.41
C ARG A 476 1.47 -29.22 -2.06
N PHE A 477 0.27 -29.17 -2.62
CA PHE A 477 -0.31 -30.27 -3.39
C PHE A 477 -1.15 -29.78 -4.56
N LEU A 478 -0.78 -30.19 -5.78
CA LEU A 478 -1.34 -29.72 -7.06
C LEU A 478 -1.35 -28.18 -7.22
N ALA A 479 -0.39 -27.53 -6.56
CA ALA A 479 -0.10 -26.11 -6.54
C ALA A 479 1.43 -25.90 -6.39
N PRO A 480 2.23 -26.30 -7.39
CA PRO A 480 3.68 -26.11 -7.34
C PRO A 480 4.02 -24.60 -7.34
N PRO A 481 5.19 -24.20 -6.79
CA PRO A 481 5.71 -22.85 -6.95
C PRO A 481 5.84 -22.46 -8.42
N GLU A 482 5.60 -21.19 -8.72
CA GLU A 482 5.52 -20.69 -10.09
C GLU A 482 6.39 -19.46 -10.33
N ILE A 483 6.90 -19.31 -11.55
CA ILE A 483 7.32 -18.04 -12.14
C ILE A 483 6.51 -17.85 -13.42
N ALA A 484 5.90 -16.68 -13.59
CA ALA A 484 5.18 -16.34 -14.81
C ALA A 484 5.95 -15.26 -15.59
N LEU A 485 6.35 -15.57 -16.81
CA LEU A 485 6.96 -14.64 -17.75
C LEU A 485 5.93 -14.27 -18.81
N PHE A 486 5.56 -12.99 -18.86
CA PHE A 486 4.63 -12.44 -19.81
C PHE A 486 5.40 -11.77 -20.95
N HIS A 487 5.03 -12.08 -22.18
CA HIS A 487 5.43 -11.32 -23.36
C HIS A 487 4.23 -10.51 -23.84
N ILE A 488 4.32 -9.20 -23.67
CA ILE A 488 3.28 -8.25 -24.06
C ILE A 488 3.66 -7.68 -25.42
N SER A 489 2.76 -7.81 -26.40
CA SER A 489 2.96 -7.29 -27.75
C SER A 489 1.66 -6.75 -28.33
N ALA A 490 1.76 -6.11 -29.48
CA ALA A 490 0.60 -5.76 -30.29
C ALA A 490 -0.22 -6.99 -30.68
N GLN A 491 -1.51 -6.77 -30.93
CA GLN A 491 -2.44 -7.79 -31.42
C GLN A 491 -2.15 -8.24 -32.85
#